data_AF-A0A446BCR1-F1
#
_entry.id   AF-A0A446BCR1-F1
#
_cell.length_a   1.000
_cell.length_b   1.000
_cell.length_c   1.000
_cell.angle_alpha   90.00
_cell.angle_beta   90.00
_cell.angle_gamma   90.00
#
_symmetry.space_group_name_H-M   'P 1'
#
loop_
_entity.id
_entity.type
_entity.pdbx_description
1 polymer ?
#
loop_
_entity_poly.entity_id
_entity_poly.type
_entity_poly.pdbx_seq_one_letter_code
_entity_poly.pdbx_strand_id
1 'polypeptide(L)'
;MTTTFNTVSMSQEHQQRALAEPPAESSSDWSTESSTEAPTDSSDDEPEEVVRYVVPRSSRLPVHGILHMLRGMVEGYHRARLNRQTVDGLGPPYLSLDSVSHMRAHNIESCCNKSVPIYCLPHESMWAPQWYQHFRYAVQNYLYRRWFVPYRSEIDWGQFLAQIIVVHSTPAPLPAERPAIAATRLAVSLSRDISEHVTTMMRKIGDGIARVTNFTEANSLRAELGFQYWEMLPEPKFLSVQPLFRAVAVVLRQTDYSTALPSISELPALIVRTGVEEGLSAPISFESIAGEIKAYHRLDDSIHAVETSFSTAVGFIMDLEKREVAAFGPKPDPAKTCKELRRSLLLGELEAWHWAGVHGWEGDEAPEGPSSSWVDHNIYREWTGEGAKYDEFAQRQERRLYEAAAAAERGEGFFLRPPRPTRKDPSEEGSK
;
A
#
# COMPACT_ATOMS: atom_id res chain seq x y z
N MET A 1 37.83 -45.98 -25.83
CA MET A 1 37.66 -44.59 -25.38
C MET A 1 36.29 -44.16 -25.87
N THR A 2 35.15 -44.66 -25.34
CA THR A 2 34.59 -44.50 -23.97
C THR A 2 34.58 -43.01 -23.60
N THR A 3 33.45 -42.31 -23.47
CA THR A 3 32.27 -42.65 -22.65
C THR A 3 31.00 -41.89 -23.11
N THR A 4 29.89 -42.61 -23.21
CA THR A 4 28.50 -42.14 -23.36
C THR A 4 27.94 -41.75 -21.99
N PHE A 5 27.22 -40.62 -21.88
CA PHE A 5 26.44 -40.27 -20.68
C PHE A 5 24.94 -40.33 -20.99
N ASN A 6 24.29 -41.34 -20.43
CA ASN A 6 22.84 -41.45 -20.29
C ASN A 6 22.36 -40.50 -19.20
N THR A 7 21.33 -39.71 -19.50
CA THR A 7 20.55 -38.94 -18.51
C THR A 7 19.34 -39.78 -18.12
N VAL A 8 19.35 -40.30 -16.89
CA VAL A 8 18.19 -40.96 -16.27
C VAL A 8 17.47 -39.94 -15.41
N SER A 9 16.17 -39.82 -15.68
CA SER A 9 15.16 -39.09 -14.91
C SER A 9 15.07 -39.58 -13.46
N MET A 10 15.38 -38.71 -12.51
CA MET A 10 15.03 -38.89 -11.10
C MET A 10 14.63 -37.53 -10.50
N SER A 11 13.33 -37.26 -10.40
CA SER A 11 12.75 -36.39 -9.37
C SER A 11 11.22 -36.42 -9.48
N GLN A 12 10.59 -37.46 -8.92
CA GLN A 12 9.15 -37.40 -8.60
C GLN A 12 8.68 -38.37 -7.51
N GLU A 13 9.53 -39.27 -6.99
CA GLU A 13 9.10 -40.28 -6.00
C GLU A 13 9.44 -39.98 -4.52
N HIS A 14 10.08 -38.87 -4.19
CA HIS A 14 10.39 -38.51 -2.78
C HIS A 14 9.48 -37.46 -2.15
N GLN A 15 8.43 -36.99 -2.84
CA GLN A 15 7.49 -36.00 -2.30
C GLN A 15 6.08 -36.52 -1.98
N GLN A 16 5.79 -37.80 -2.16
CA GLN A 16 4.46 -38.39 -1.90
C GLN A 16 4.37 -39.36 -0.71
N ARG A 17 5.38 -39.42 0.17
CA ARG A 17 5.39 -40.36 1.31
C ARG A 17 5.29 -39.74 2.71
N ALA A 18 4.76 -38.52 2.82
CA ALA A 18 4.60 -37.82 4.11
C ALA A 18 3.13 -37.45 4.46
N LEU A 19 2.16 -38.11 3.85
CA LEU A 19 0.72 -37.93 4.15
C LEU A 19 0.02 -39.29 4.25
N ALA A 20 0.37 -40.08 5.27
CA ALA A 20 -0.47 -41.15 5.80
C ALA A 20 0.14 -41.66 7.10
N GLU A 21 -0.49 -41.31 8.23
CA GLU A 21 -0.74 -42.14 9.43
C GLU A 21 -0.68 -41.31 10.74
N PRO A 22 -1.69 -41.42 11.61
CA PRO A 22 -1.74 -40.73 12.90
C PRO A 22 -1.04 -41.58 13.98
N PRO A 23 -0.38 -40.99 15.00
CA PRO A 23 0.11 -41.78 16.11
C PRO A 23 -0.99 -42.03 17.13
N ALA A 24 -1.05 -43.29 17.53
CA ALA A 24 -1.90 -43.87 18.54
C ALA A 24 -1.57 -43.41 19.96
N GLU A 25 -2.59 -43.55 20.79
CA GLU A 25 -2.61 -43.42 22.25
C GLU A 25 -1.54 -44.26 22.94
N SER A 26 -0.94 -43.73 24.01
CA SER A 26 -0.51 -44.57 25.12
C SER A 26 -0.64 -43.82 26.45
N SER A 27 -1.44 -44.41 27.32
CA SER A 27 -1.67 -44.11 28.72
C SER A 27 -0.40 -44.03 29.55
N SER A 28 -0.36 -43.12 30.52
CA SER A 28 0.09 -43.48 31.86
C SER A 28 -0.71 -42.72 32.91
N ASP A 29 -1.32 -43.53 33.79
CA ASP A 29 -1.99 -43.18 35.03
C ASP A 29 -1.13 -42.29 35.94
N TRP A 30 -1.75 -41.25 36.51
CA TRP A 30 -1.62 -40.95 37.93
C TRP A 30 -2.97 -40.45 38.45
N SER A 31 -3.64 -41.31 39.21
CA SER A 31 -4.84 -41.02 39.99
C SER A 31 -4.53 -40.03 41.11
N THR A 32 -5.38 -39.03 41.31
CA THR A 32 -5.87 -38.69 42.66
C THR A 32 -7.23 -38.00 42.54
N GLU A 33 -8.25 -38.66 43.09
CA GLU A 33 -9.60 -38.16 43.27
C GLU A 33 -9.68 -37.07 44.36
N SER A 34 -10.47 -36.04 44.03
CA SER A 34 -11.59 -35.54 44.83
C SER A 34 -11.32 -34.81 46.17
N SER A 35 -11.66 -33.52 46.22
CA SER A 35 -12.90 -33.06 46.88
C SER A 35 -13.00 -31.53 46.89
N THR A 36 -14.12 -31.07 46.38
CA THR A 36 -14.91 -29.88 46.74
C THR A 36 -14.58 -29.24 48.09
N GLU A 37 -14.35 -27.93 48.08
CA GLU A 37 -14.99 -26.97 49.00
C GLU A 37 -14.73 -25.53 48.52
N ALA A 38 -15.82 -24.76 48.37
CA ALA A 38 -15.77 -23.32 48.17
C ALA A 38 -15.49 -22.61 49.50
N PRO A 39 -14.91 -21.40 49.44
CA PRO A 39 -15.45 -20.35 50.29
C PRO A 39 -15.69 -19.05 49.52
N THR A 40 -16.92 -18.56 49.66
CA THR A 40 -17.26 -17.15 49.72
C THR A 40 -16.35 -16.41 50.71
N ASP A 41 -15.82 -15.23 50.36
CA ASP A 41 -16.25 -13.93 50.92
C ASP A 41 -15.27 -12.79 50.57
N SER A 42 -15.87 -11.63 50.31
CA SER A 42 -15.46 -10.24 50.55
C SER A 42 -14.07 -9.67 50.22
N SER A 43 -14.13 -8.41 49.76
CA SER A 43 -13.24 -7.26 49.99
C SER A 43 -11.90 -7.23 49.25
N ASP A 44 -11.83 -6.51 48.13
CA ASP A 44 -11.53 -5.06 48.14
C ASP A 44 -11.23 -4.59 46.70
N ASP A 45 -12.07 -3.66 46.23
CA ASP A 45 -11.84 -2.85 45.03
C ASP A 45 -10.67 -1.88 45.30
N GLU A 46 -9.47 -2.27 44.91
CA GLU A 46 -8.37 -1.33 44.66
C GLU A 46 -8.47 -0.90 43.18
N PRO A 47 -8.71 0.40 42.88
CA PRO A 47 -8.72 0.86 41.50
C PRO A 47 -7.31 0.73 40.94
N GLU A 48 -7.16 0.02 39.81
CA GLU A 48 -5.93 0.00 39.01
C GLU A 48 -5.42 1.43 38.84
N GLU A 49 -4.29 1.71 39.51
CA GLU A 49 -3.60 2.99 39.43
C GLU A 49 -3.12 3.16 37.98
N VAL A 50 -3.91 3.91 37.20
CA VAL A 50 -3.53 4.34 35.85
C VAL A 50 -2.21 5.07 36.00
N VAL A 51 -1.11 4.41 35.60
CA VAL A 51 0.23 4.98 35.54
C VAL A 51 0.18 6.17 34.58
N ARG A 52 -0.10 7.36 35.14
CA ARG A 52 0.03 8.62 34.43
C ARG A 52 1.52 8.84 34.24
N TYR A 53 2.02 8.56 33.04
CA TYR A 53 3.36 8.95 32.66
C TYR A 53 3.50 10.47 32.85
N VAL A 54 4.20 10.88 33.92
CA VAL A 54 4.47 12.28 34.20
C VAL A 54 5.54 12.73 33.21
N VAL A 55 5.09 13.31 32.09
CA VAL A 55 5.99 13.89 31.09
C VAL A 55 6.69 15.12 31.69
N PRO A 56 8.03 15.26 31.52
CA PRO A 56 8.75 16.46 31.96
C PRO A 56 8.14 17.74 31.37
N ARG A 57 8.08 18.83 32.17
CA ARG A 57 7.56 20.13 31.72
C ARG A 57 8.28 20.71 30.49
N SER A 58 9.48 20.24 30.17
CA SER A 58 10.30 20.66 29.03
C SER A 58 9.87 20.10 27.66
N SER A 59 8.87 19.22 27.62
CA SER A 59 8.36 18.57 26.38
C SER A 59 6.95 19.01 25.96
N ARG A 60 6.36 19.99 26.68
CA ARG A 60 5.08 20.58 26.30
C ARG A 60 5.25 21.46 25.06
N LEU A 61 4.48 21.17 24.02
CA LEU A 61 4.46 21.96 22.79
C LEU A 61 3.27 22.93 22.84
N PRO A 62 3.37 24.11 22.19
CA PRO A 62 2.18 24.91 21.92
C PRO A 62 1.22 24.13 21.03
N VAL A 63 -0.09 24.45 21.08
CA VAL A 63 -1.14 23.75 20.33
C VAL A 63 -0.79 23.60 18.84
N HIS A 64 -0.33 24.67 18.19
CA HIS A 64 0.08 24.61 16.78
C HIS A 64 1.25 23.64 16.53
N GLY A 65 2.12 23.43 17.53
CA GLY A 65 3.22 22.47 17.48
C GLY A 65 2.76 21.02 17.65
N ILE A 66 1.76 20.78 18.50
CA ILE A 66 1.13 19.46 18.63
C ILE A 66 0.43 19.09 17.32
N LEU A 67 -0.36 20.01 16.75
CA LEU A 67 -1.06 19.81 15.49
C LEU A 67 -0.11 19.56 14.31
N HIS A 68 1.00 20.31 14.24
CA HIS A 68 2.07 20.09 13.26
C HIS A 68 2.71 18.71 13.40
N MET A 69 3.01 18.28 14.63
CA MET A 69 3.55 16.95 14.90
C MET A 69 2.57 15.85 14.48
N LEU A 70 1.30 15.94 14.88
CA LEU A 70 0.27 14.96 14.53
C LEU A 70 0.08 14.85 13.01
N ARG A 71 0.01 15.98 12.31
CA ARG A 71 -0.05 15.99 10.84
C ARG A 71 1.20 15.34 10.25
N GLY A 72 2.39 15.66 10.77
CA GLY A 72 3.63 15.02 10.37
C GLY A 72 3.59 13.50 10.51
N MET A 73 2.99 12.97 11.58
CA MET A 73 2.80 11.53 11.77
C MET A 73 1.86 10.92 10.72
N VAL A 74 0.71 11.55 10.44
CA VAL A 74 -0.22 11.09 9.39
C VAL A 74 0.48 11.01 8.05
N GLU A 75 1.26 12.03 7.67
CA GLU A 75 2.05 12.04 6.44
C GLU A 75 3.13 10.95 6.42
N GLY A 76 3.81 10.75 7.55
CA GLY A 76 4.81 9.70 7.72
C GLY A 76 4.21 8.31 7.52
N TYR A 77 3.05 8.03 8.15
CA TYR A 77 2.32 6.78 7.99
C TYR A 77 1.79 6.59 6.58
N HIS A 78 1.28 7.64 5.92
CA HIS A 78 0.88 7.56 4.52
C HIS A 78 2.06 7.15 3.63
N ARG A 79 3.20 7.82 3.79
CA ARG A 79 4.41 7.55 3.00
C ARG A 79 4.97 6.16 3.25
N ALA A 80 5.04 5.75 4.52
CA ALA A 80 5.48 4.41 4.93
C ALA A 80 4.55 3.33 4.37
N ARG A 81 3.23 3.54 4.43
CA ARG A 81 2.23 2.60 3.90
C ARG A 81 2.37 2.43 2.40
N LEU A 82 2.49 3.52 1.64
CA LEU A 82 2.71 3.45 0.20
C LEU A 82 4.01 2.69 -0.12
N ASN A 83 5.11 2.95 0.60
CA ASN A 83 6.38 2.22 0.41
C ASN A 83 6.21 0.73 0.71
N ARG A 84 5.54 0.38 1.81
CA ARG A 84 5.30 -1.01 2.21
C ARG A 84 4.50 -1.78 1.16
N GLN A 85 3.43 -1.15 0.64
CA GLN A 85 2.60 -1.70 -0.44
C GLN A 85 3.38 -1.85 -1.77
N THR A 86 4.40 -1.01 -1.98
CA THR A 86 5.14 -0.96 -3.23
C THR A 86 6.54 -1.60 -3.16
N VAL A 87 7.02 -2.11 -2.02
CA VAL A 87 8.45 -2.55 -1.93
C VAL A 87 8.66 -3.74 -0.99
N ASP A 88 8.08 -3.75 0.21
CA ASP A 88 8.58 -4.54 1.35
C ASP A 88 8.14 -6.02 1.43
N GLY A 89 7.90 -6.72 0.32
CA GLY A 89 7.79 -8.19 0.32
C GLY A 89 6.63 -8.83 1.13
N LEU A 90 5.86 -8.06 1.89
CA LEU A 90 4.48 -8.38 2.29
C LEU A 90 3.52 -8.31 1.08
N GLY A 91 4.03 -7.78 -0.02
CA GLY A 91 3.62 -8.00 -1.38
C GLY A 91 2.82 -6.84 -1.95
N PRO A 92 3.18 -6.26 -3.12
CA PRO A 92 2.11 -5.81 -4.01
C PRO A 92 1.19 -7.01 -4.25
N PRO A 93 -0.07 -6.83 -4.68
CA PRO A 93 -0.81 -7.96 -5.16
C PRO A 93 -0.01 -8.53 -6.35
N TYR A 94 0.63 -9.68 -6.11
CA TYR A 94 1.38 -10.45 -7.09
C TYR A 94 0.33 -11.02 -8.05
N LEU A 95 -0.15 -10.19 -8.98
CA LEU A 95 -1.34 -10.53 -9.74
C LEU A 95 -0.94 -11.23 -11.04
N SER A 96 -1.15 -12.54 -11.08
CA SER A 96 -1.63 -13.19 -12.30
C SER A 96 -3.14 -12.91 -12.45
N LEU A 97 -3.67 -12.92 -13.68
CA LEU A 97 -5.12 -12.91 -13.94
C LEU A 97 -5.85 -13.98 -13.11
N ASP A 98 -5.24 -15.15 -12.92
CA ASP A 98 -5.80 -16.26 -12.14
C ASP A 98 -5.79 -16.03 -10.61
N SER A 99 -5.10 -14.98 -10.15
CA SER A 99 -4.90 -14.69 -8.73
C SER A 99 -5.65 -13.46 -8.23
N VAL A 100 -6.43 -12.78 -9.09
CA VAL A 100 -7.28 -11.65 -8.67
C VAL A 100 -8.27 -12.08 -7.59
N SER A 101 -8.84 -13.28 -7.70
CA SER A 101 -9.72 -13.88 -6.70
C SER A 101 -9.03 -14.22 -5.37
N HIS A 102 -7.70 -14.22 -5.34
CA HIS A 102 -6.86 -14.52 -4.17
C HIS A 102 -6.25 -13.24 -3.54
N MET A 103 -6.67 -12.05 -4.00
CA MET A 103 -6.23 -10.80 -3.37
C MET A 103 -6.62 -10.80 -1.89
N ARG A 104 -5.60 -10.70 -1.02
CA ARG A 104 -5.79 -10.51 0.42
C ARG A 104 -6.49 -9.18 0.71
N ALA A 105 -7.17 -9.08 1.84
CA ALA A 105 -7.95 -7.91 2.17
C ALA A 105 -7.15 -6.59 2.20
N HIS A 106 -5.88 -6.58 2.63
CA HIS A 106 -5.04 -5.38 2.54
C HIS A 106 -4.74 -4.93 1.10
N ASN A 107 -4.72 -5.84 0.13
CA ASN A 107 -4.56 -5.50 -1.30
C ASN A 107 -5.86 -4.94 -1.88
N ILE A 108 -6.99 -5.37 -1.35
CA ILE A 108 -8.31 -4.87 -1.74
C ILE A 108 -8.48 -3.45 -1.19
N GLU A 109 -8.07 -3.26 0.06
CA GLU A 109 -8.06 -1.96 0.72
C GLU A 109 -7.13 -0.97 0.00
N SER A 110 -5.97 -1.41 -0.50
CA SER A 110 -5.03 -0.54 -1.23
C SER A 110 -5.57 -0.03 -2.58
N CYS A 111 -6.53 -0.74 -3.19
CA CYS A 111 -7.24 -0.27 -4.38
C CYS A 111 -8.29 0.82 -4.09
N CYS A 112 -8.67 1.01 -2.82
CA CYS A 112 -9.64 2.01 -2.43
C CYS A 112 -9.01 3.40 -2.32
N ASN A 113 -9.81 4.43 -2.57
CA ASN A 113 -9.44 5.84 -2.49
C ASN A 113 -8.25 6.22 -3.38
N LYS A 114 -8.01 5.44 -4.45
CA LYS A 114 -7.07 5.75 -5.52
C LYS A 114 -7.80 6.18 -6.76
N SER A 115 -7.21 7.09 -7.54
CA SER A 115 -7.82 7.55 -8.78
C SER A 115 -7.63 6.56 -9.93
N VAL A 116 -6.50 5.87 -10.06
CA VAL A 116 -6.28 4.87 -11.13
C VAL A 116 -5.40 3.69 -10.69
N PRO A 117 -5.53 2.50 -11.31
CA PRO A 117 -4.49 1.48 -11.30
C PRO A 117 -3.36 1.82 -12.28
N ILE A 118 -2.13 1.55 -11.87
CA ILE A 118 -0.93 1.53 -12.72
C ILE A 118 -0.42 0.10 -12.77
N TYR A 119 -0.54 -0.55 -13.93
CA TYR A 119 -0.03 -1.89 -14.18
C TYR A 119 1.41 -1.83 -14.64
N CYS A 120 2.31 -2.37 -13.83
CA CYS A 120 3.71 -2.57 -14.15
C CYS A 120 3.90 -3.98 -14.73
N LEU A 121 4.22 -4.05 -16.01
CA LEU A 121 4.48 -5.31 -16.71
C LEU A 121 5.98 -5.66 -16.60
N PRO A 122 6.35 -6.76 -15.94
CA PRO A 122 7.74 -7.15 -15.75
C PRO A 122 8.35 -7.65 -17.06
N HIS A 123 9.68 -7.64 -17.12
CA HIS A 123 10.43 -8.25 -18.22
C HIS A 123 10.98 -9.61 -17.81
N GLU A 124 10.78 -10.63 -18.65
CA GLU A 124 11.23 -12.02 -18.40
C GLU A 124 12.74 -12.13 -18.17
N SER A 125 13.56 -11.25 -18.74
CA SER A 125 15.02 -11.31 -18.60
C SER A 125 15.60 -10.38 -17.52
N MET A 126 14.78 -9.60 -16.83
CA MET A 126 15.25 -8.51 -15.95
C MET A 126 14.90 -8.76 -14.48
N TRP A 127 15.08 -10.01 -14.03
CA TRP A 127 14.95 -10.43 -12.63
C TRP A 127 16.12 -9.98 -11.75
N ALA A 128 16.92 -8.99 -12.19
CA ALA A 128 17.86 -8.33 -11.30
C ALA A 128 17.03 -7.64 -10.20
N PRO A 129 17.06 -8.14 -8.95
CA PRO A 129 16.13 -7.68 -7.92
C PRO A 129 16.27 -6.17 -7.67
N GLN A 130 17.46 -5.61 -7.92
CA GLN A 130 17.77 -4.20 -7.70
C GLN A 130 17.06 -3.29 -8.72
N TRP A 131 17.07 -3.63 -10.02
CA TRP A 131 16.41 -2.81 -11.05
C TRP A 131 14.90 -2.79 -10.88
N TYR A 132 14.35 -3.96 -10.62
CA TYR A 132 12.93 -4.11 -10.38
C TYR A 132 12.47 -3.30 -9.15
N GLN A 133 13.20 -3.36 -8.04
CA GLN A 133 12.89 -2.57 -6.86
C GLN A 133 13.11 -1.07 -7.10
N HIS A 134 14.18 -0.69 -7.80
CA HIS A 134 14.44 0.71 -8.13
C HIS A 134 13.30 1.30 -8.97
N PHE A 135 12.88 0.60 -10.02
CA PHE A 135 11.77 1.02 -10.89
C PHE A 135 10.51 1.34 -10.08
N ARG A 136 10.16 0.47 -9.13
CA ARG A 136 8.98 0.64 -8.26
C ARG A 136 9.09 1.89 -7.38
N TYR A 137 10.25 2.11 -6.76
CA TYR A 137 10.52 3.34 -6.01
C TYR A 137 10.48 4.59 -6.89
N ALA A 138 11.07 4.54 -8.09
CA ALA A 138 11.11 5.68 -9.00
C ALA A 138 9.71 6.10 -9.43
N VAL A 139 8.86 5.14 -9.83
CA VAL A 139 7.45 5.39 -10.19
C VAL A 139 6.68 5.98 -9.00
N GLN A 140 6.76 5.35 -7.82
CA GLN A 140 6.04 5.78 -6.64
C GLN A 140 6.49 7.17 -6.14
N ASN A 141 7.80 7.42 -6.11
CA ASN A 141 8.36 8.69 -5.71
C ASN A 141 7.99 9.81 -6.68
N TYR A 142 7.98 9.52 -7.98
CA TYR A 142 7.52 10.47 -8.98
C TYR A 142 6.05 10.85 -8.76
N LEU A 143 5.16 9.86 -8.62
CA LEU A 143 3.75 10.09 -8.34
C LEU A 143 3.54 10.89 -7.05
N TYR A 144 4.26 10.53 -5.99
CA TYR A 144 4.17 11.21 -4.70
C TYR A 144 4.55 12.69 -4.81
N ARG A 145 5.70 13.01 -5.41
CA ARG A 145 6.15 14.41 -5.58
C ARG A 145 5.24 15.24 -6.48
N ARG A 146 4.51 14.60 -7.42
CA ARG A 146 3.59 15.29 -8.32
C ARG A 146 2.23 15.56 -7.68
N TRP A 147 1.72 14.62 -6.90
CA TRP A 147 0.37 14.67 -6.34
C TRP A 147 0.31 15.25 -4.93
N PHE A 148 1.28 14.90 -4.08
CA PHE A 148 1.27 15.25 -2.67
C PHE A 148 1.66 16.72 -2.47
N VAL A 149 0.82 17.44 -1.74
CA VAL A 149 1.07 18.81 -1.30
C VAL A 149 1.24 18.77 0.23
N PRO A 150 2.45 19.06 0.74
CA PRO A 150 2.72 19.06 2.18
C PRO A 150 1.67 19.81 2.98
N TYR A 151 1.22 19.18 4.06
CA TYR A 151 0.19 19.66 4.98
C TYR A 151 -1.22 19.81 4.39
N ARG A 152 -1.40 19.81 3.06
CA ARG A 152 -2.67 20.15 2.41
C ARG A 152 -3.37 18.97 1.77
N SER A 153 -2.64 17.92 1.39
CA SER A 153 -3.27 16.74 0.80
C SER A 153 -4.15 16.02 1.82
N GLU A 154 -5.37 15.71 1.41
CA GLU A 154 -6.25 14.76 2.09
C GLU A 154 -5.65 13.37 1.96
N ILE A 155 -5.32 12.72 3.07
CA ILE A 155 -4.62 11.42 3.08
C ILE A 155 -5.13 10.47 4.16
N ASP A 156 -6.03 10.92 5.05
CA ASP A 156 -6.43 10.23 6.28
C ASP A 156 -7.02 8.83 6.07
N TRP A 157 -7.53 8.57 4.86
CA TRP A 157 -8.11 7.30 4.43
C TRP A 157 -7.36 6.68 3.26
N GLY A 158 -6.07 6.99 3.16
CA GLY A 158 -5.19 6.46 2.14
C GLY A 158 -5.43 7.06 0.75
N GLN A 159 -6.04 8.23 0.63
CA GLN A 159 -6.18 8.90 -0.67
C GLN A 159 -4.80 9.06 -1.34
N PHE A 160 -4.71 8.74 -2.62
CA PHE A 160 -3.51 8.93 -3.44
C PHE A 160 -3.85 8.81 -4.92
N LEU A 161 -3.01 9.33 -5.81
CA LEU A 161 -3.29 9.32 -7.25
C LEU A 161 -3.50 7.92 -7.82
N ALA A 162 -2.69 6.94 -7.41
CA ALA A 162 -2.70 5.64 -8.06
C ALA A 162 -2.34 4.45 -7.16
N GLN A 163 -2.86 3.27 -7.52
CA GLN A 163 -2.39 1.99 -7.00
C GLN A 163 -1.41 1.36 -7.99
N ILE A 164 -0.17 1.13 -7.56
CA ILE A 164 0.81 0.40 -8.38
C ILE A 164 0.56 -1.10 -8.22
N ILE A 165 0.39 -1.79 -9.34
CA ILE A 165 0.07 -3.21 -9.42
C ILE A 165 1.09 -3.90 -10.32
N VAL A 166 1.73 -4.95 -9.82
CA VAL A 166 2.71 -5.72 -10.59
C VAL A 166 2.04 -6.96 -11.14
N VAL A 167 2.14 -7.15 -12.46
CA VAL A 167 1.52 -8.27 -13.15
C VAL A 167 2.54 -9.39 -13.38
N HIS A 168 2.45 -10.52 -12.68
CA HIS A 168 3.49 -11.56 -12.74
C HIS A 168 3.42 -12.47 -13.97
N SER A 169 2.25 -12.60 -14.56
CA SER A 169 2.04 -13.47 -15.71
C SER A 169 1.16 -12.73 -16.69
N THR A 170 1.74 -12.37 -17.83
CA THR A 170 0.98 -11.86 -18.96
C THR A 170 0.56 -13.05 -19.80
N PRO A 171 -0.73 -13.16 -20.20
CA PRO A 171 -1.13 -14.17 -21.16
C PRO A 171 -0.31 -13.99 -22.44
N ALA A 172 0.02 -15.11 -23.09
CA ALA A 172 0.77 -15.06 -24.35
C ALA A 172 0.05 -14.13 -25.35
N PRO A 173 0.78 -13.22 -26.02
CA PRO A 173 0.19 -12.40 -27.07
C PRO A 173 -0.46 -13.28 -28.13
N LEU A 174 -1.54 -12.80 -28.73
CA LEU A 174 -2.10 -13.47 -29.90
C LEU A 174 -1.07 -13.45 -31.05
N PRO A 175 -1.09 -14.43 -31.96
CA PRO A 175 -0.20 -14.42 -33.12
C PRO A 175 -0.30 -13.08 -33.88
N ALA A 176 0.85 -12.41 -34.09
CA ALA A 176 0.97 -11.10 -34.74
C ALA A 176 0.39 -9.88 -33.97
N GLU A 177 -0.04 -10.04 -32.73
CA GLU A 177 -0.51 -8.92 -31.90
C GLU A 177 0.66 -8.04 -31.46
N ARG A 178 0.51 -6.72 -31.63
CA ARG A 178 1.52 -5.77 -31.17
C ARG A 178 1.56 -5.74 -29.63
N PRO A 179 2.74 -5.61 -29.00
CA PRO A 179 2.87 -5.59 -27.54
C PRO A 179 1.96 -4.57 -26.83
N ALA A 180 1.78 -3.38 -27.41
CA ALA A 180 0.90 -2.35 -26.84
C ALA A 180 -0.59 -2.75 -26.87
N ILE A 181 -1.03 -3.49 -27.89
CA ILE A 181 -2.41 -4.00 -28.01
C ILE A 181 -2.63 -5.10 -26.96
N ALA A 182 -1.69 -6.04 -26.84
CA ALA A 182 -1.74 -7.09 -25.82
C ALA A 182 -1.79 -6.49 -24.39
N ALA A 183 -0.95 -5.49 -24.13
CA ALA A 183 -0.92 -4.76 -22.86
C ALA A 183 -2.25 -4.01 -22.58
N THR A 184 -2.83 -3.39 -23.61
CA THR A 184 -4.13 -2.71 -23.52
C THR A 184 -5.24 -3.71 -23.14
N ARG A 185 -5.34 -4.84 -23.86
CA ARG A 185 -6.33 -5.89 -23.61
C ARG A 185 -6.20 -6.48 -22.20
N LEU A 186 -4.97 -6.72 -21.76
CA LEU A 186 -4.67 -7.17 -20.40
C LEU A 186 -5.13 -6.16 -19.34
N ALA A 187 -4.81 -4.87 -19.52
CA ALA A 187 -5.20 -3.82 -18.58
C ALA A 187 -6.73 -3.67 -18.47
N VAL A 188 -7.46 -3.79 -19.59
CA VAL A 188 -8.93 -3.78 -19.58
C VAL A 188 -9.48 -4.97 -18.76
N SER A 189 -8.96 -6.19 -19.00
CA SER A 189 -9.40 -7.38 -18.24
C SER A 189 -9.10 -7.24 -16.75
N LEU A 190 -7.86 -6.88 -16.40
CA LEU A 190 -7.44 -6.70 -15.01
C LEU A 190 -8.27 -5.63 -14.29
N SER A 191 -8.55 -4.51 -14.95
CA SER A 191 -9.32 -3.42 -14.34
C SER A 191 -10.74 -3.87 -14.00
N ARG A 192 -11.38 -4.61 -14.90
CA ARG A 192 -12.70 -5.20 -14.67
C ARG A 192 -12.66 -6.18 -13.51
N ASP A 193 -11.79 -7.18 -13.58
CA ASP A 193 -11.75 -8.29 -12.64
C ASP A 193 -11.39 -7.82 -11.22
N ILE A 194 -10.43 -6.88 -11.10
CA ILE A 194 -10.05 -6.27 -9.82
C ILE A 194 -11.20 -5.42 -9.27
N SER A 195 -11.84 -4.59 -10.10
CA SER A 195 -12.93 -3.72 -9.63
C SER A 195 -14.13 -4.53 -9.12
N GLU A 196 -14.47 -5.63 -9.80
CA GLU A 196 -15.54 -6.53 -9.38
C GLU A 196 -15.18 -7.25 -8.07
N HIS A 197 -13.95 -7.77 -7.97
CA HIS A 197 -13.49 -8.46 -6.78
C HIS A 197 -13.43 -7.53 -5.57
N VAL A 198 -12.87 -6.32 -5.72
CA VAL A 198 -12.81 -5.32 -4.65
C VAL A 198 -14.21 -4.94 -4.19
N THR A 199 -15.14 -4.69 -5.13
CA THR A 199 -16.52 -4.35 -4.79
C THR A 199 -17.21 -5.46 -3.99
N THR A 200 -17.00 -6.72 -4.40
CA THR A 200 -17.57 -7.89 -3.70
C THR A 200 -16.99 -8.06 -2.31
N MET A 201 -15.69 -7.92 -2.16
CA MET A 201 -15.01 -8.07 -0.87
C MET A 201 -15.33 -6.93 0.08
N MET A 202 -15.38 -5.68 -0.40
CA MET A 202 -15.79 -4.54 0.42
C MET A 202 -17.22 -4.69 0.96
N ARG A 203 -18.13 -5.29 0.17
CA ARG A 203 -19.47 -5.66 0.65
C ARG A 203 -19.41 -6.71 1.77
N LYS A 204 -18.64 -7.79 1.56
CA LYS A 204 -18.45 -8.83 2.59
C LYS A 204 -17.85 -8.27 3.88
N ILE A 205 -16.89 -7.35 3.78
CA ILE A 205 -16.30 -6.67 4.93
C ILE A 205 -17.38 -5.85 5.66
N GLY A 206 -18.20 -5.08 4.93
CA GLY A 206 -19.35 -4.35 5.49
C GLY A 206 -20.34 -5.23 6.23
N ASP A 207 -20.79 -6.32 5.59
CA ASP A 207 -21.72 -7.28 6.17
C ASP A 207 -21.11 -8.00 7.37
N GLY A 208 -19.81 -8.31 7.32
CA GLY A 208 -19.04 -8.86 8.43
C GLY A 208 -19.02 -7.92 9.63
N ILE A 209 -18.60 -6.68 9.43
CA ILE A 209 -18.48 -5.67 10.49
C ILE A 209 -19.83 -5.40 11.15
N ALA A 210 -20.92 -5.36 10.38
CA ALA A 210 -22.27 -5.17 10.93
C ALA A 210 -22.71 -6.27 11.91
N ARG A 211 -22.08 -7.46 11.84
CA ARG A 211 -22.37 -8.61 12.71
C ARG A 211 -21.43 -8.72 13.91
N VAL A 212 -20.34 -7.97 13.93
CA VAL A 212 -19.34 -8.02 15.02
C VAL A 212 -19.82 -7.18 16.20
N THR A 213 -19.94 -7.81 17.36
CA THR A 213 -20.36 -7.18 18.62
C THR A 213 -19.24 -7.07 19.64
N ASN A 214 -18.20 -7.88 19.51
CA ASN A 214 -17.09 -7.94 20.46
C ASN A 214 -15.73 -8.16 19.77
N PHE A 215 -14.65 -8.06 20.55
CA PHE A 215 -13.28 -8.17 20.07
C PHE A 215 -12.94 -9.57 19.51
N THR A 216 -13.48 -10.63 20.10
CA THR A 216 -13.25 -12.01 19.64
C THR A 216 -13.83 -12.23 18.25
N GLU A 217 -15.07 -11.81 18.03
CA GLU A 217 -15.72 -11.84 16.71
C GLU A 217 -14.98 -10.98 15.69
N ALA A 218 -14.46 -9.82 16.10
CA ALA A 218 -13.63 -8.98 15.23
C ALA A 218 -12.36 -9.72 14.78
N ASN A 219 -11.70 -10.47 15.68
CA ASN A 219 -10.53 -11.27 15.35
C ASN A 219 -10.86 -12.46 14.45
N SER A 220 -11.97 -13.15 14.71
CA SER A 220 -12.44 -14.24 13.84
C SER A 220 -12.72 -13.74 12.43
N LEU A 221 -13.40 -12.59 12.30
CA LEU A 221 -13.67 -11.97 11.01
C LEU A 221 -12.38 -11.53 10.31
N ARG A 222 -11.40 -10.96 11.04
CA ARG A 222 -10.07 -10.64 10.47
C ARG A 222 -9.41 -11.89 9.88
N ALA A 223 -9.39 -12.99 10.63
CA ALA A 223 -8.80 -14.24 10.18
C ALA A 223 -9.51 -14.80 8.96
N GLU A 224 -10.86 -14.79 8.94
CA GLU A 224 -11.68 -15.22 7.80
C GLU A 224 -11.37 -14.41 6.53
N LEU A 225 -11.22 -13.10 6.68
CA LEU A 225 -10.95 -12.17 5.57
C LEU A 225 -9.46 -12.12 5.18
N GLY A 226 -8.59 -12.82 5.91
CA GLY A 226 -7.15 -12.85 5.64
C GLY A 226 -6.41 -11.56 6.01
N PHE A 227 -6.95 -10.77 6.96
CA PHE A 227 -6.22 -9.69 7.60
C PHE A 227 -5.18 -10.25 8.57
N GLN A 228 -4.02 -9.59 8.65
CA GLN A 228 -3.03 -9.87 9.67
C GLN A 228 -3.52 -9.35 11.03
N TYR A 229 -3.07 -9.93 12.14
CA TYR A 229 -3.60 -9.61 13.47
C TYR A 229 -3.36 -8.15 13.90
N TRP A 230 -2.38 -7.47 13.29
CA TRP A 230 -2.10 -6.05 13.50
C TRP A 230 -2.89 -5.12 12.58
N GLU A 231 -3.62 -5.66 11.59
CA GLU A 231 -4.42 -4.86 10.66
C GLU A 231 -5.79 -4.57 11.29
N MET A 232 -6.13 -3.28 11.38
CA MET A 232 -7.47 -2.88 11.79
C MET A 232 -8.46 -3.26 10.69
N LEU A 233 -9.67 -3.71 11.10
CA LEU A 233 -10.76 -3.86 10.13
C LEU A 233 -11.09 -2.46 9.60
N PRO A 234 -11.03 -2.26 8.28
CA PRO A 234 -11.27 -0.94 7.72
C PRO A 234 -12.73 -0.55 7.89
N GLU A 235 -13.02 0.74 7.93
CA GLU A 235 -14.39 1.24 7.89
C GLU A 235 -14.89 1.31 6.44
N PRO A 236 -15.79 0.42 6.00
CA PRO A 236 -16.10 0.26 4.57
C PRO A 236 -16.76 1.49 3.96
N LYS A 237 -17.47 2.28 4.77
CA LYS A 237 -18.10 3.54 4.34
C LYS A 237 -17.10 4.61 3.87
N PHE A 238 -15.84 4.52 4.30
CA PHE A 238 -14.79 5.47 3.93
C PHE A 238 -13.80 4.91 2.91
N LEU A 239 -13.99 3.67 2.48
CA LEU A 239 -13.20 3.03 1.44
C LEU A 239 -14.06 2.84 0.20
N SER A 240 -13.67 3.50 -0.89
CA SER A 240 -14.40 3.43 -2.15
C SER A 240 -13.47 3.21 -3.33
N VAL A 241 -13.87 2.35 -4.27
CA VAL A 241 -13.23 2.28 -5.58
C VAL A 241 -13.74 3.46 -6.39
N GLN A 242 -12.85 4.40 -6.72
CA GLN A 242 -13.23 5.60 -7.46
C GLN A 242 -13.73 5.24 -8.87
N PRO A 243 -14.70 5.97 -9.44
CA PRO A 243 -15.12 5.79 -10.82
C PRO A 243 -13.93 5.82 -11.81
N LEU A 244 -12.98 6.73 -11.63
CA LEU A 244 -11.75 6.79 -12.44
C LEU A 244 -10.92 5.51 -12.34
N PHE A 245 -10.90 4.85 -11.18
CA PHE A 245 -10.12 3.62 -10.99
C PHE A 245 -10.65 2.49 -11.86
N ARG A 246 -11.96 2.49 -12.10
CA ARG A 246 -12.63 1.54 -12.98
C ARG A 246 -12.49 1.91 -14.44
N ALA A 247 -12.43 3.21 -14.75
CA ALA A 247 -12.54 3.76 -16.09
C ALA A 247 -11.21 3.90 -16.85
N VAL A 248 -10.13 4.19 -16.13
CA VAL A 248 -8.80 4.45 -16.70
C VAL A 248 -7.74 3.64 -15.99
N ALA A 249 -6.85 3.03 -16.77
CA ALA A 249 -5.62 2.42 -16.26
C ALA A 249 -4.40 3.02 -16.95
N VAL A 250 -3.25 2.96 -16.29
CA VAL A 250 -1.94 3.21 -16.93
C VAL A 250 -1.17 1.91 -17.00
N VAL A 251 -0.49 1.67 -18.11
CA VAL A 251 0.44 0.56 -18.24
C VAL A 251 1.85 1.07 -18.43
N LEU A 252 2.76 0.58 -17.60
CA LEU A 252 4.20 0.81 -17.69
C LEU A 252 4.88 -0.52 -17.99
N ARG A 253 5.71 -0.54 -19.03
CA ARG A 253 6.50 -1.74 -19.37
C ARG A 253 7.88 -1.59 -18.78
N GLN A 254 8.32 -2.56 -18.00
CA GLN A 254 9.68 -2.56 -17.45
C GLN A 254 10.75 -2.66 -18.55
N THR A 255 10.42 -3.22 -19.73
CA THR A 255 11.31 -3.25 -20.90
C THR A 255 11.77 -1.87 -21.35
N ASP A 256 10.95 -0.85 -21.10
CA ASP A 256 11.22 0.51 -21.53
C ASP A 256 12.04 1.29 -20.50
N TYR A 257 12.31 0.66 -19.35
CA TYR A 257 13.08 1.21 -18.28
C TYR A 257 14.55 0.76 -18.37
N SER A 258 15.46 1.71 -18.51
CA SER A 258 16.90 1.45 -18.62
C SER A 258 17.71 2.61 -18.03
N THR A 259 19.00 2.38 -17.81
CA THR A 259 19.97 3.44 -17.40
C THR A 259 20.10 4.58 -18.41
N ALA A 260 19.71 4.35 -19.67
CA ALA A 260 19.70 5.39 -20.68
C ALA A 260 18.52 6.36 -20.52
N LEU A 261 17.50 6.01 -19.72
CA LEU A 261 16.37 6.88 -19.46
C LEU A 261 16.81 8.04 -18.54
N PRO A 262 16.80 9.30 -19.00
CA PRO A 262 17.28 10.44 -18.20
C PRO A 262 16.45 10.67 -16.94
N SER A 263 15.15 10.35 -17.00
CA SER A 263 14.19 10.55 -15.92
C SER A 263 13.01 9.60 -16.06
N ILE A 264 12.48 9.10 -14.94
CA ILE A 264 11.26 8.28 -14.91
C ILE A 264 10.06 8.99 -15.56
N SER A 265 10.07 10.33 -15.60
CA SER A 265 9.03 11.15 -16.25
C SER A 265 8.93 10.92 -17.77
N GLU A 266 10.01 10.50 -18.42
CA GLU A 266 10.06 10.26 -19.87
C GLU A 266 9.68 8.82 -20.25
N LEU A 267 9.52 7.94 -19.25
CA LEU A 267 9.16 6.54 -19.46
C LEU A 267 7.91 6.44 -20.36
N PRO A 268 7.92 5.62 -21.42
CA PRO A 268 6.72 5.35 -22.19
C PRO A 268 5.59 4.79 -21.33
N ALA A 269 4.39 5.36 -21.48
CA ALA A 269 3.20 4.96 -20.75
C ALA A 269 2.02 4.80 -21.71
N LEU A 270 1.21 3.76 -21.49
CA LEU A 270 -0.08 3.60 -22.15
C LEU A 270 -1.19 4.08 -21.21
N ILE A 271 -2.01 5.02 -21.66
CA ILE A 271 -3.25 5.38 -20.96
C ILE A 271 -4.37 4.57 -21.60
N VAL A 272 -5.03 3.71 -20.83
CA VAL A 272 -6.03 2.75 -21.29
C VAL A 272 -7.41 3.14 -20.76
N ARG A 273 -8.39 3.27 -21.65
CA ARG A 273 -9.82 3.33 -21.33
C ARG A 273 -10.39 1.92 -21.25
N THR A 274 -10.99 1.61 -20.11
CA THR A 274 -11.57 0.28 -19.84
C THR A 274 -12.95 0.09 -20.48
N GLY A 275 -13.60 1.20 -20.85
CA GLY A 275 -14.99 1.23 -21.32
C GLY A 275 -16.02 1.40 -20.20
N VAL A 276 -15.60 1.41 -18.93
CA VAL A 276 -16.48 1.72 -17.80
C VAL A 276 -16.58 3.23 -17.65
N GLU A 277 -17.79 3.79 -17.80
CA GLU A 277 -18.03 5.24 -17.63
C GLU A 277 -19.00 5.55 -16.48
N GLU A 278 -19.49 4.53 -15.78
CA GLU A 278 -20.44 4.69 -14.68
C GLU A 278 -19.83 5.53 -13.54
N GLY A 279 -20.56 6.58 -13.13
CA GLY A 279 -20.18 7.44 -12.01
C GLY A 279 -19.14 8.51 -12.34
N LEU A 280 -18.70 8.64 -13.60
CA LEU A 280 -17.87 9.75 -14.05
C LEU A 280 -18.68 11.03 -14.22
N SER A 281 -18.05 12.16 -13.99
CA SER A 281 -18.62 13.49 -14.21
C SER A 281 -18.85 13.80 -15.69
N ALA A 282 -18.03 13.23 -16.57
CA ALA A 282 -18.12 13.32 -18.02
C ALA A 282 -17.30 12.20 -18.69
N PRO A 283 -17.57 11.87 -19.97
CA PRO A 283 -16.77 10.92 -20.73
C PRO A 283 -15.27 11.27 -20.74
N ILE A 284 -14.42 10.25 -20.91
CA ILE A 284 -12.97 10.41 -20.96
C ILE A 284 -12.54 10.64 -22.42
N SER A 285 -12.00 11.83 -22.68
CA SER A 285 -11.43 12.22 -23.96
C SER A 285 -9.92 12.45 -23.85
N PHE A 286 -9.19 12.16 -24.91
CA PHE A 286 -7.76 12.41 -25.03
C PHE A 286 -7.43 13.75 -25.70
N GLU A 287 -8.43 14.57 -26.02
CA GLU A 287 -8.24 15.85 -26.71
C GLU A 287 -7.27 16.79 -25.98
N SER A 288 -7.31 16.83 -24.65
CA SER A 288 -6.42 17.68 -23.84
C SER A 288 -4.94 17.31 -23.98
N ILE A 289 -4.63 16.10 -24.43
CA ILE A 289 -3.26 15.60 -24.61
C ILE A 289 -2.94 15.23 -26.06
N ALA A 290 -3.77 15.64 -27.03
CA ALA A 290 -3.63 15.25 -28.43
C ALA A 290 -2.23 15.55 -29.02
N GLY A 291 -1.61 16.66 -28.62
CA GLY A 291 -0.26 17.06 -29.05
C GLY A 291 0.88 16.24 -28.46
N GLU A 292 0.62 15.46 -27.41
CA GLU A 292 1.61 14.67 -26.65
C GLU A 292 1.47 13.16 -26.93
N ILE A 293 0.52 12.77 -27.78
CA ILE A 293 0.25 11.36 -28.12
C ILE A 293 1.20 10.91 -29.22
N LYS A 294 1.93 9.83 -28.93
CA LYS A 294 2.87 9.17 -29.86
C LYS A 294 2.18 8.12 -30.73
N ALA A 295 1.20 7.40 -30.18
CA ALA A 295 0.46 6.37 -30.91
C ALA A 295 -0.95 6.16 -30.34
N TYR A 296 -1.85 5.67 -31.20
CA TYR A 296 -3.20 5.24 -30.82
C TYR A 296 -3.32 3.72 -30.97
N HIS A 297 -3.96 3.07 -30.01
CA HIS A 297 -4.19 1.63 -29.99
C HIS A 297 -5.68 1.33 -29.90
N ARG A 298 -6.13 0.46 -30.80
CA ARG A 298 -7.52 0.01 -30.91
C ARG A 298 -7.59 -1.49 -30.60
N LEU A 299 -8.58 -1.90 -29.83
CA LEU A 299 -8.92 -3.32 -29.64
C LEU A 299 -10.03 -3.76 -30.59
N ASP A 300 -10.91 -2.83 -30.95
CA ASP A 300 -12.00 -2.95 -31.90
C ASP A 300 -12.01 -1.70 -32.83
N ASP A 301 -13.17 -1.21 -33.24
CA ASP A 301 -13.28 0.03 -34.02
C ASP A 301 -13.00 1.30 -33.19
N SER A 302 -12.87 1.16 -31.86
CA SER A 302 -12.68 2.26 -30.93
C SER A 302 -11.23 2.36 -30.40
N ILE A 303 -10.82 3.59 -30.09
CA ILE A 303 -9.51 3.87 -29.49
C ILE A 303 -9.59 3.48 -28.01
N HIS A 304 -8.89 2.43 -27.62
CA HIS A 304 -8.84 2.01 -26.22
C HIS A 304 -7.64 2.56 -25.49
N ALA A 305 -6.52 2.82 -26.17
CA ALA A 305 -5.35 3.36 -25.50
C ALA A 305 -4.56 4.33 -26.36
N VAL A 306 -3.78 5.16 -25.68
CA VAL A 306 -2.81 6.07 -26.29
C VAL A 306 -1.46 5.91 -25.63
N GLU A 307 -0.40 5.95 -26.44
CA GLU A 307 0.99 5.94 -25.97
C GLU A 307 1.49 7.38 -25.82
N THR A 308 2.08 7.69 -24.66
CA THR A 308 2.64 9.00 -24.34
C THR A 308 3.78 8.87 -23.31
N SER A 309 4.28 9.98 -22.76
CA SER A 309 5.23 9.96 -21.63
C SER A 309 4.50 9.72 -20.30
N PHE A 310 5.21 9.16 -19.32
CA PHE A 310 4.65 8.98 -17.98
C PHE A 310 4.29 10.33 -17.34
N SER A 311 5.05 11.39 -17.64
CA SER A 311 4.73 12.74 -17.18
C SER A 311 3.38 13.25 -17.70
N THR A 312 3.10 13.03 -19.00
CA THR A 312 1.84 13.39 -19.65
C THR A 312 0.70 12.56 -19.08
N ALA A 313 0.90 11.26 -18.89
CA ALA A 313 -0.10 10.37 -18.28
C ALA A 313 -0.47 10.81 -16.86
N VAL A 314 0.51 11.13 -16.02
CA VAL A 314 0.26 11.63 -14.66
C VAL A 314 -0.48 12.97 -14.68
N GLY A 315 -0.08 13.91 -15.55
CA GLY A 315 -0.78 15.18 -15.72
C GLY A 315 -2.25 14.99 -16.11
N PHE A 316 -2.50 14.14 -17.10
CA PHE A 316 -3.85 13.81 -17.55
C PHE A 316 -4.72 13.22 -16.43
N ILE A 317 -4.19 12.29 -15.63
CA ILE A 317 -4.94 11.69 -14.52
C ILE A 317 -5.23 12.70 -13.42
N MET A 318 -4.28 13.59 -13.10
CA MET A 318 -4.51 14.65 -12.12
C MET A 318 -5.60 15.62 -12.58
N ASP A 319 -5.66 15.93 -13.88
CA ASP A 319 -6.73 16.76 -14.45
C ASP A 319 -8.10 16.05 -14.38
N LEU A 320 -8.15 14.74 -14.65
CA LEU A 320 -9.35 13.94 -14.47
C LEU A 320 -9.79 13.90 -13.00
N GLU A 321 -8.89 13.62 -12.06
CA GLU A 321 -9.18 13.63 -10.62
C GLU A 321 -9.73 14.98 -10.18
N LYS A 322 -9.10 16.08 -10.59
CA LYS A 322 -9.57 17.43 -10.30
C LYS A 322 -10.98 17.69 -10.85
N ARG A 323 -11.27 17.21 -12.05
CA ARG A 323 -12.60 17.30 -12.66
C ARG A 323 -13.65 16.55 -11.83
N GLU A 324 -13.35 15.32 -11.41
CA GLU A 324 -14.26 14.53 -10.57
C GLU A 324 -14.47 15.15 -9.18
N VAL A 325 -13.40 15.66 -8.56
CA VAL A 325 -13.49 16.39 -7.28
C VAL A 325 -14.32 17.67 -7.42
N ALA A 326 -14.20 18.39 -8.53
CA ALA A 326 -15.02 19.58 -8.78
C ALA A 326 -16.50 19.24 -8.95
N ALA A 327 -16.83 18.08 -9.54
CA ALA A 327 -18.21 17.67 -9.78
C ALA A 327 -18.88 17.04 -8.54
N PHE A 328 -18.14 16.24 -7.77
CA PHE A 328 -18.69 15.40 -6.70
C PHE A 328 -18.15 15.70 -5.30
N GLY A 329 -17.17 16.59 -5.19
CA GLY A 329 -16.38 16.78 -3.98
C GLY A 329 -15.30 15.71 -3.79
N PRO A 330 -14.38 15.91 -2.83
CA PRO A 330 -13.37 14.93 -2.45
C PRO A 330 -14.01 13.64 -1.91
N LYS A 331 -13.42 12.49 -2.23
CA LYS A 331 -13.88 11.17 -1.78
C LYS A 331 -12.74 10.38 -1.11
N PRO A 332 -12.91 9.92 0.14
CA PRO A 332 -14.03 10.22 1.04
C PRO A 332 -14.09 11.71 1.41
N ASP A 333 -15.25 12.16 1.89
CA ASP A 333 -15.50 13.53 2.34
C ASP A 333 -14.70 13.83 3.63
N PRO A 334 -13.71 14.74 3.58
CA PRO A 334 -12.83 15.05 4.71
C PRO A 334 -13.58 15.48 5.97
N ALA A 335 -14.70 16.20 5.83
CA ALA A 335 -15.46 16.70 6.97
C ALA A 335 -16.22 15.57 7.67
N LYS A 336 -16.76 14.61 6.90
CA LYS A 336 -17.43 13.42 7.46
C LYS A 336 -16.43 12.49 8.12
N THR A 337 -15.28 12.28 7.48
CA THR A 337 -14.23 11.41 8.02
C THR A 337 -13.63 11.96 9.32
N CYS A 338 -13.52 13.28 9.45
CA CYS A 338 -13.07 13.93 10.67
C CYS A 338 -14.06 13.74 11.83
N LYS A 339 -15.36 13.95 11.62
CA LYS A 339 -16.36 13.79 12.69
C LYS A 339 -16.45 12.37 13.24
N GLU A 340 -16.02 11.40 12.44
CA GLU A 340 -16.04 9.98 12.77
C GLU A 340 -14.60 9.43 12.92
N LEU A 341 -13.64 10.29 13.32
CA LEU A 341 -12.19 10.04 13.46
C LEU A 341 -11.80 8.83 14.33
N ARG A 342 -12.77 8.15 14.95
CA ARG A 342 -12.56 7.01 15.84
C ARG A 342 -11.62 5.95 15.26
N ARG A 343 -11.53 5.82 13.92
CA ARG A 343 -10.68 4.81 13.24
C ARG A 343 -10.10 5.27 11.90
N SER A 344 -9.42 6.42 11.82
CA SER A 344 -8.63 6.74 10.60
C SER A 344 -7.70 5.58 10.22
N LEU A 345 -7.47 5.40 8.91
CA LEU A 345 -6.61 4.35 8.38
C LEU A 345 -5.14 4.52 8.74
N LEU A 346 -4.70 5.76 8.96
CA LEU A 346 -3.29 6.10 9.15
C LEU A 346 -2.94 6.35 10.61
N LEU A 347 -3.73 7.17 11.31
CA LEU A 347 -3.52 7.51 12.71
C LEU A 347 -4.84 7.37 13.45
N GLY A 348 -4.99 6.30 14.22
CA GLY A 348 -6.21 6.07 15.00
C GLY A 348 -6.40 7.12 16.10
N GLU A 349 -7.65 7.35 16.49
CA GLU A 349 -8.01 8.33 17.53
C GLU A 349 -7.19 8.14 18.82
N LEU A 350 -7.11 6.91 19.34
CA LEU A 350 -6.38 6.60 20.57
C LEU A 350 -4.89 6.96 20.48
N GLU A 351 -4.27 6.72 19.32
CA GLU A 351 -2.86 7.02 19.12
C GLU A 351 -2.65 8.54 19.00
N ALA A 352 -3.52 9.24 18.25
CA ALA A 352 -3.48 10.70 18.17
C ALA A 352 -3.62 11.35 19.55
N TRP A 353 -4.56 10.86 20.36
CA TRP A 353 -4.77 11.33 21.74
C TRP A 353 -3.59 11.05 22.64
N HIS A 354 -3.00 9.85 22.55
CA HIS A 354 -1.83 9.50 23.31
C HIS A 354 -0.69 10.48 23.03
N TRP A 355 -0.36 10.71 21.76
CA TRP A 355 0.71 11.63 21.39
C TRP A 355 0.39 13.09 21.70
N ALA A 356 -0.86 13.52 21.48
CA ALA A 356 -1.29 14.86 21.86
C ALA A 356 -1.13 15.10 23.37
N GLY A 357 -1.62 14.16 24.19
CA GLY A 357 -1.54 14.22 25.66
C GLY A 357 -0.10 14.20 26.17
N VAL A 358 0.75 13.33 25.60
CA VAL A 358 2.19 13.29 25.91
C VAL A 358 2.84 14.66 25.67
N HIS A 359 2.40 15.41 24.65
CA HIS A 359 2.93 16.73 24.34
C HIS A 359 2.18 17.90 24.97
N GLY A 360 1.30 17.64 25.93
CA GLY A 360 0.64 18.66 26.73
C GLY A 360 -0.65 19.21 26.13
N TRP A 361 -1.35 18.42 25.31
CA TRP A 361 -2.73 18.73 24.94
C TRP A 361 -3.61 18.66 26.19
N GLU A 362 -4.22 19.80 26.54
CA GLU A 362 -5.10 19.95 27.70
C GLU A 362 -6.58 20.08 27.28
N GLY A 363 -6.88 19.95 25.98
CA GLY A 363 -8.25 19.98 25.47
C GLY A 363 -8.98 18.66 25.67
N ASP A 364 -10.26 18.74 26.02
CA ASP A 364 -11.15 17.58 26.17
C ASP A 364 -11.65 17.04 24.82
N GLU A 365 -11.40 17.77 23.73
CA GLU A 365 -11.85 17.43 22.36
C GLU A 365 -10.68 17.24 21.40
N ALA A 366 -10.89 16.34 20.42
CA ALA A 366 -9.89 16.02 19.41
C ALA A 366 -9.64 17.24 18.50
N PRO A 367 -8.49 17.32 17.80
CA PRO A 367 -8.28 18.33 16.78
C PRO A 367 -9.46 18.43 15.81
N GLU A 368 -10.09 19.61 15.76
CA GLU A 368 -11.22 19.85 14.87
C GLU A 368 -10.76 19.84 13.40
N GLY A 369 -11.63 19.33 12.53
CA GLY A 369 -11.44 19.38 11.08
C GLY A 369 -10.48 18.32 10.52
N PRO A 370 -10.41 18.21 9.18
CA PRO A 370 -9.54 17.25 8.51
C PRO A 370 -8.07 17.56 8.78
N SER A 371 -7.21 16.54 8.74
CA SER A 371 -5.80 16.72 9.10
C SER A 371 -5.05 17.69 8.17
N SER A 372 -5.56 17.88 6.96
CA SER A 372 -5.10 18.86 5.98
C SER A 372 -5.22 20.32 6.42
N SER A 373 -5.97 20.59 7.50
CA SER A 373 -6.23 21.93 8.03
C SER A 373 -5.51 22.23 9.35
N TRP A 374 -4.85 21.23 9.95
CA TRP A 374 -4.27 21.33 11.29
C TRP A 374 -3.03 22.24 11.37
N VAL A 375 -2.31 22.44 10.26
CA VAL A 375 -1.02 23.14 10.26
C VAL A 375 -1.19 24.60 9.85
N ASP A 376 -0.75 25.52 10.72
CA ASP A 376 -0.65 26.93 10.37
C ASP A 376 0.55 27.18 9.44
N HIS A 377 0.25 27.45 8.17
CA HIS A 377 1.24 27.71 7.12
C HIS A 377 2.01 29.03 7.28
N ASN A 378 1.53 29.95 8.12
CA ASN A 378 2.30 31.17 8.41
C ASN A 378 3.49 30.88 9.32
N ILE A 379 3.35 29.86 10.18
CA ILE A 379 4.37 29.38 11.11
C ILE A 379 5.24 28.32 10.42
N TYR A 380 4.63 27.31 9.81
CA TYR A 380 5.32 26.19 9.16
C TYR A 380 5.33 26.35 7.64
N ARG A 381 6.33 27.09 7.15
CA ARG A 381 6.48 27.40 5.71
C ARG A 381 7.16 26.28 4.92
N GLU A 382 8.00 25.51 5.58
CA GLU A 382 8.74 24.40 4.99
C GLU A 382 8.20 23.06 5.47
N TRP A 383 8.28 22.05 4.60
CA TRP A 383 7.87 20.70 4.97
C TRP A 383 8.89 20.06 5.91
N THR A 384 8.48 19.91 7.15
CA THR A 384 9.22 19.35 8.28
C THR A 384 8.35 18.34 9.04
N GLY A 385 8.97 17.57 9.95
CA GLY A 385 8.29 16.54 10.74
C GLY A 385 8.46 15.14 10.17
N GLU A 386 7.69 14.17 10.68
CA GLU A 386 7.82 12.76 10.31
C GLU A 386 7.55 12.51 8.81
N GLY A 387 6.55 13.16 8.21
CA GLY A 387 6.28 13.07 6.77
C GLY A 387 7.51 13.37 5.91
N ALA A 388 8.20 14.49 6.20
CA ALA A 388 9.42 14.88 5.49
C ALA A 388 10.56 13.87 5.67
N LYS A 389 10.73 13.32 6.89
CA LYS A 389 11.76 12.30 7.18
C LYS A 389 11.51 11.00 6.41
N TYR A 390 10.26 10.53 6.36
CA TYR A 390 9.88 9.33 5.62
C TYR A 390 10.02 9.52 4.11
N ASP A 391 9.74 10.71 3.60
CA ASP A 391 10.00 11.01 2.20
C ASP A 391 11.50 11.00 1.90
N GLU A 392 12.33 11.68 2.69
CA GLU A 392 13.78 11.66 2.53
C GLU A 392 14.33 10.22 2.58
N PHE A 393 13.81 9.38 3.47
CA PHE A 393 14.11 7.95 3.48
C PHE A 393 13.76 7.28 2.15
N ALA A 394 12.56 7.47 1.62
CA ALA A 394 12.13 6.90 0.34
C ALA A 394 13.01 7.36 -0.83
N GLN A 395 13.43 8.64 -0.84
CA GLN A 395 14.36 9.17 -1.85
C GLN A 395 15.76 8.56 -1.72
N ARG A 396 16.25 8.33 -0.49
CA ARG A 396 17.52 7.66 -0.26
C ARG A 396 17.49 6.20 -0.70
N GLN A 397 16.38 5.49 -0.48
CA GLN A 397 16.22 4.12 -0.97
C GLN A 397 16.21 4.05 -2.49
N GLU A 398 15.48 4.95 -3.16
CA GLU A 398 15.49 5.08 -4.62
C GLU A 398 16.92 5.24 -5.16
N ARG A 399 17.69 6.20 -4.63
CA ARG A 399 19.09 6.44 -5.05
C ARG A 399 19.99 5.23 -4.79
N ARG A 400 19.89 4.62 -3.60
CA ARG A 400 20.68 3.43 -3.25
C ARG A 400 20.42 2.28 -4.21
N LEU A 401 19.15 2.06 -4.59
CA LEU A 401 18.78 0.99 -5.51
C LEU A 401 19.25 1.29 -6.94
N TYR A 402 19.20 2.55 -7.38
CA TYR A 402 19.78 2.98 -8.66
C TYR A 402 21.27 2.68 -8.71
N GLU A 403 22.03 3.11 -7.70
CA GLU A 403 23.47 2.88 -7.62
C GLU A 403 23.81 1.39 -7.62
N ALA A 404 23.05 0.58 -6.87
CA ALA A 404 23.21 -0.87 -6.83
C ALA A 404 22.94 -1.53 -8.17
N ALA A 405 21.90 -1.10 -8.86
CA ALA A 405 21.51 -1.66 -10.15
C ALA A 405 22.48 -1.24 -11.26
N ALA A 406 22.93 0.02 -11.27
CA ALA A 406 23.95 0.50 -12.19
C ALA A 406 25.32 -0.18 -11.97
N ALA A 407 25.70 -0.46 -10.72
CA ALA A 407 26.92 -1.22 -10.41
C ALA A 407 26.83 -2.66 -10.92
N ALA A 408 25.67 -3.31 -10.73
CA ALA A 408 25.44 -4.66 -11.25
C ALA A 408 25.55 -4.72 -12.78
N GLU A 409 25.04 -3.71 -13.50
CA GLU A 409 25.21 -3.62 -14.98
C GLU A 409 26.67 -3.47 -15.42
N ARG A 410 27.50 -2.78 -14.62
CA ARG A 410 28.94 -2.66 -14.89
C ARG A 410 29.76 -3.90 -14.53
N GLY A 411 29.12 -4.94 -13.97
CA GLY A 411 29.82 -6.12 -13.46
C GLY A 411 30.59 -5.88 -12.16
N GLU A 412 30.32 -4.77 -11.47
CA GLU A 412 30.90 -4.45 -10.17
C GLU A 412 30.12 -5.22 -9.10
N GLY A 413 30.69 -6.29 -8.54
CA GLY A 413 30.03 -7.13 -7.53
C GLY A 413 29.52 -6.31 -6.34
N PHE A 414 28.21 -6.25 -6.15
CA PHE A 414 27.57 -5.46 -5.09
C PHE A 414 27.47 -6.28 -3.80
N PHE A 415 28.36 -6.03 -2.83
CA PHE A 415 28.13 -6.42 -1.45
C PHE A 415 27.26 -5.35 -0.79
N LEU A 416 26.00 -5.69 -0.48
CA LEU A 416 25.23 -4.93 0.50
C LEU A 416 26.03 -4.96 1.82
N ARG A 417 26.81 -3.91 2.10
CA ARG A 417 27.37 -3.75 3.44
C ARG A 417 26.18 -3.66 4.38
N PRO A 418 26.01 -4.58 5.34
CA PRO A 418 24.96 -4.45 6.33
C PRO A 418 25.14 -3.12 7.06
N PRO A 419 24.04 -2.50 7.55
CA PRO A 419 24.15 -1.34 8.40
C PRO A 419 25.15 -1.67 9.52
N ARG A 420 26.15 -0.79 9.73
CA ARG A 420 27.10 -0.97 10.81
C ARG A 420 26.29 -1.18 12.10
N PRO A 421 26.55 -2.24 12.88
CA PRO A 421 25.90 -2.37 14.18
C PRO A 421 26.18 -1.07 14.95
N THR A 422 25.12 -0.46 15.46
CA THR A 422 25.21 0.62 16.44
C THR A 422 26.19 0.16 17.51
N ARG A 423 27.26 0.93 17.68
CA ARG A 423 28.31 0.70 18.66
C ARG A 423 27.63 0.41 20.00
N LYS A 424 27.78 -0.81 20.52
CA LYS A 424 27.32 -1.14 21.87
C LYS A 424 27.95 -0.14 22.84
N ASP A 425 27.14 0.36 23.76
CA ASP A 425 27.60 1.20 24.86
C ASP A 425 28.74 0.46 25.61
N PRO A 426 29.82 1.14 26.00
CA PRO A 426 30.95 0.52 26.72
C PRO A 426 30.60 0.04 28.14
N SER A 427 29.35 0.13 28.58
CA SER A 427 28.95 -0.14 29.97
C SER A 427 28.66 -1.62 30.28
N GLU A 428 28.78 -2.54 29.32
CA GLU A 428 28.51 -3.98 29.55
C GLU A 428 29.76 -4.89 29.64
N GLU A 429 30.98 -4.36 29.53
CA GLU A 429 32.21 -5.12 29.80
C GLU A 429 32.76 -4.81 31.19
N GLY A 430 32.08 -5.32 32.21
CA GLY A 430 32.44 -5.08 33.61
C GLY A 430 31.82 -6.05 34.60
N SER A 431 31.79 -7.35 34.30
CA SER A 431 31.65 -8.41 35.30
C SER A 431 32.13 -9.75 34.73
N LYS A 432 33.39 -10.07 35.00
CA LYS A 432 33.92 -11.42 35.10
C LYS A 432 34.72 -11.50 36.39
#